data_AF-A0AAU3KUV0-F1
#
_entry.id   AF-A0AAU3KUV0-F1
#
_cell.length_a   1.000
_cell.length_b   1.000
_cell.length_c   1.000
_cell.angle_alpha   90.00
_cell.angle_beta   90.00
_cell.angle_gamma   90.00
#
_symmetry.space_group_name_H-M   'P 1'
#
loop_
_entity.id
_entity.type
_entity.pdbx_description
1 polymer ?
#
loop_
_entity_poly.entity_id
_entity_poly.type
_entity_poly.pdbx_seq_one_letter_code
_entity_poly.pdbx_strand_id
1 'polypeptide(L)'
;MSRLLVTVFSTAAGAGVLSSVVPVAIWPGEAKLTAPLFCSAPFTEPMVVSDTTHDSEGTSTNYTLYCVGERGALTDEGFVLPMLVLLAAHILIASAVVLTAGLWARRHPVKAEDALVTTTDGAVDALEY
;
A
#
# COMPACT_ATOMS: atom_id res chain seq x y z
N MET A 1 14.35 -22.49 0.14
CA MET A 1 14.28 -21.24 0.95
C MET A 1 14.65 -20.00 0.13
N SER A 2 15.74 -20.01 -0.65
CA SER A 2 16.15 -18.86 -1.47
C SER A 2 15.06 -18.32 -2.41
N ARG A 3 14.34 -19.18 -3.14
CA ARG A 3 13.26 -18.74 -4.04
C ARG A 3 12.15 -17.96 -3.35
N LEU A 4 11.80 -18.32 -2.12
CA LEU A 4 10.73 -17.68 -1.35
C LEU A 4 11.19 -16.33 -0.79
N LEU A 5 12.45 -16.24 -0.36
CA LEU A 5 13.06 -14.96 0.03
C LEU A 5 13.17 -14.01 -1.16
N VAL A 6 13.53 -14.50 -2.34
CA VAL A 6 13.59 -13.70 -3.57
C VAL A 6 12.20 -13.20 -3.98
N THR A 7 11.14 -14.01 -3.85
CA THR A 7 9.77 -13.57 -4.14
C THR A 7 9.29 -12.55 -3.11
N VAL A 8 9.52 -12.77 -1.81
CA VAL A 8 9.19 -11.78 -0.76
C VAL A 8 9.90 -10.46 -1.03
N PHE A 9 11.20 -10.49 -1.32
CA PHE A 9 11.99 -9.29 -1.54
C PHE A 9 11.57 -8.53 -2.80
N SER A 10 11.36 -9.23 -3.92
CA SER A 10 10.91 -8.60 -5.18
C SER A 10 9.49 -8.06 -5.09
N THR A 11 8.58 -8.76 -4.39
CA THR A 11 7.21 -8.29 -4.20
C THR A 11 7.16 -7.09 -3.24
N ALA A 12 7.94 -7.12 -2.16
CA ALA A 12 8.04 -5.99 -1.23
C ALA A 12 8.67 -4.75 -1.89
N ALA A 13 9.70 -4.93 -2.73
CA ALA A 13 10.30 -3.83 -3.49
C ALA A 13 9.33 -3.28 -4.55
N GLY A 14 8.67 -4.15 -5.31
CA GLY A 14 7.67 -3.74 -6.31
C GLY A 14 6.47 -3.03 -5.68
N ALA A 15 5.96 -3.56 -4.58
CA ALA A 15 4.88 -2.94 -3.82
C ALA A 15 5.30 -1.60 -3.22
N GLY A 16 6.51 -1.48 -2.65
CA GLY A 16 7.02 -0.21 -2.13
C GLY A 16 7.16 0.88 -3.19
N VAL A 17 7.61 0.52 -4.40
CA VAL A 17 7.73 1.46 -5.53
C VAL A 17 6.36 1.84 -6.09
N LEU A 18 5.46 0.89 -6.32
CA LEU A 18 4.08 1.20 -6.76
C LEU A 18 3.33 2.02 -5.70
N SER A 19 3.54 1.69 -4.43
CA SER A 19 2.96 2.37 -3.27
C SER A 19 3.65 3.69 -2.93
N SER A 20 4.64 4.15 -3.69
CA SER A 20 5.15 5.54 -3.62
C SER A 20 4.66 6.40 -4.78
N VAL A 21 4.23 5.79 -5.89
CA VAL A 21 3.69 6.50 -7.06
C VAL A 21 2.16 6.67 -7.00
N VAL A 22 1.43 5.65 -6.53
CA VAL A 22 -0.04 5.68 -6.38
C VAL A 22 -0.57 6.63 -5.27
N PRO A 23 0.13 6.88 -4.15
CA PRO A 23 -0.42 7.68 -3.06
C PRO A 23 -0.66 9.14 -3.39
N VAL A 24 -0.02 9.76 -4.39
CA VAL A 24 -0.29 11.19 -4.66
C VAL A 24 -1.79 11.47 -4.93
N ALA A 25 -2.59 10.45 -5.28
CA ALA A 25 -4.06 10.54 -5.30
C ALA A 25 -4.78 9.91 -4.07
N ILE A 26 -4.21 8.88 -3.42
CA ILE A 26 -4.87 8.09 -2.35
C ILE A 26 -4.50 8.57 -0.93
N TRP A 27 -3.34 9.22 -0.80
CA TRP A 27 -2.71 9.65 0.45
C TRP A 27 -3.60 10.52 1.36
N PRO A 28 -4.48 11.42 0.87
CA PRO A 28 -5.34 12.20 1.76
C PRO A 28 -6.27 11.35 2.62
N GLY A 29 -6.75 10.21 2.09
CA GLY A 29 -7.61 9.29 2.83
C GLY A 29 -6.83 8.47 3.86
N GLU A 30 -5.69 7.91 3.46
CA GLU A 30 -4.85 7.09 4.33
C GLU A 30 -4.17 7.91 5.44
N ALA A 31 -3.74 9.13 5.13
CA ALA A 31 -3.20 10.06 6.12
C ALA A 31 -4.25 10.43 7.16
N LYS A 32 -5.52 10.65 6.78
CA LYS A 32 -6.61 10.85 7.75
C LYS A 32 -6.88 9.60 8.60
N LEU A 33 -6.84 8.42 8.00
CA LEU A 33 -7.06 7.15 8.71
C LEU A 33 -5.98 6.89 9.77
N THR A 34 -4.73 7.22 9.45
CA THR A 34 -3.58 7.03 10.34
C THR A 34 -3.29 8.24 11.22
N ALA A 35 -4.00 9.36 11.02
CA ALA A 35 -3.81 10.59 11.76
C ALA A 35 -3.85 10.48 13.28
N PRO A 36 -4.65 9.58 13.92
CA PRO A 36 -4.59 9.40 15.37
C PRO A 36 -3.23 8.96 15.93
N LEU A 37 -2.31 8.49 15.06
CA LEU A 37 -0.92 8.19 15.45
C LEU A 37 -0.05 9.45 15.58
N PHE A 38 -0.49 10.57 15.00
CA PHE A 38 0.27 11.83 14.91
C PHE A 38 -0.44 12.95 15.70
N CYS A 39 -1.75 13.09 15.50
CA CYS A 39 -2.57 14.08 16.19
C CYS A 39 -2.71 13.72 17.67
N SER A 40 -2.28 14.63 18.55
CA SER A 40 -2.35 14.47 20.01
C SER A 40 -3.04 15.67 20.64
N ALA A 41 -3.63 15.48 21.83
CA ALA A 41 -4.29 16.57 22.54
C ALA A 41 -3.31 17.75 22.73
N PRO A 42 -3.74 19.00 22.43
CA PRO A 42 -5.12 19.44 22.18
C PRO A 42 -5.56 19.45 20.70
N PHE A 43 -4.73 18.99 19.77
CA PHE A 43 -4.98 19.00 18.31
C PHE A 43 -5.32 17.59 17.82
N THR A 44 -6.60 17.23 17.84
CA THR A 44 -7.04 15.84 17.61
C THR A 44 -7.76 15.63 16.27
N GLU A 45 -8.17 16.72 15.60
CA GLU A 45 -8.95 16.62 14.39
C GLU A 45 -8.06 16.71 13.14
N PRO A 46 -8.00 15.66 12.29
CA PRO A 46 -7.05 15.63 11.20
C PRO A 46 -7.56 16.30 9.93
N MET A 47 -6.70 17.12 9.33
CA MET A 47 -6.93 17.84 8.10
C MET A 47 -5.75 17.62 7.16
N VAL A 48 -6.02 17.16 5.94
CA VAL A 48 -4.99 17.04 4.90
C VAL A 48 -5.24 18.11 3.86
N VAL A 49 -4.22 18.91 3.59
CA VAL A 49 -4.27 20.02 2.63
C VAL A 49 -3.40 19.68 1.44
N SER A 50 -3.91 19.95 0.22
CA SER A 50 -3.13 19.85 -1.01
C SER A 50 -2.45 21.19 -1.31
N ASP A 51 -1.14 21.24 -1.17
CA ASP A 51 -0.32 22.40 -1.48
C ASP A 51 0.14 22.31 -2.93
N THR A 52 -0.45 23.13 -3.80
CA THR A 52 -0.09 23.17 -5.23
C THR A 52 0.75 24.40 -5.52
N THR A 53 2.02 24.21 -5.85
CA THR A 53 2.93 25.28 -6.26
C THR A 53 3.07 25.31 -7.78
N HIS A 54 3.06 26.53 -8.34
CA HIS A 54 3.31 26.77 -9.76
C HIS A 54 4.58 27.61 -9.88
N ASP A 55 5.62 27.03 -10.44
CA ASP A 55 6.90 27.68 -10.70
C ASP A 55 7.32 27.51 -12.16
N SER A 56 8.51 27.98 -12.52
CA SER A 56 9.03 27.86 -13.89
C SER A 56 9.37 26.42 -14.30
N GLU A 57 9.43 25.48 -13.34
CA GLU A 57 9.72 24.06 -13.57
C GLU A 57 8.45 23.22 -13.73
N GLY A 58 7.29 23.75 -13.29
CA GLY A 58 5.98 23.21 -13.59
C GLY A 58 4.99 23.38 -12.44
N THR A 59 3.97 22.52 -12.44
CA THR A 59 3.00 22.41 -11.34
C THR A 59 3.41 21.23 -10.46
N SER A 60 3.71 21.49 -9.20
CA SER A 60 3.96 20.47 -8.18
C SER A 60 2.81 20.46 -7.17
N THR A 61 2.36 19.27 -6.78
CA THR A 61 1.35 19.09 -5.74
C THR A 61 1.92 18.24 -4.63
N ASN A 62 1.94 18.80 -3.42
CA ASN A 62 2.26 18.10 -2.20
C ASN A 62 1.02 18.03 -1.30
N TYR A 63 1.04 17.15 -0.31
CA TYR A 63 -0.02 17.05 0.68
C TYR A 63 0.56 17.15 2.08
N THR A 64 -0.04 17.98 2.94
CA THR A 64 0.44 18.19 4.30
C THR A 64 -0.63 17.79 5.30
N LEU A 65 -0.24 17.05 6.34
CA LEU A 65 -1.13 16.70 7.44
C LEU A 65 -1.07 17.78 8.51
N TYR A 66 -2.23 18.34 8.82
CA TYR A 66 -2.46 19.26 9.93
C TYR A 66 -3.37 18.61 10.96
N CYS A 67 -3.13 18.90 12.24
CA CYS A 67 -4.05 18.58 13.30
C CYS A 67 -4.68 19.87 13.85
N VAL A 68 -6.01 19.86 14.01
CA VAL A 68 -6.83 21.01 14.37
C VAL A 68 -7.32 20.85 15.82
N GLY A 69 -7.28 21.96 16.58
CA GLY A 69 -7.86 22.06 17.93
C GLY A 69 -9.16 22.86 17.97
N GLU A 70 -9.82 22.93 19.14
CA GLU A 70 -11.17 23.50 19.35
C GLU A 70 -11.37 24.98 18.94
N ARG A 71 -10.32 25.70 18.53
CA ARG A 71 -10.39 27.11 18.09
C ARG A 71 -9.82 27.32 16.69
N GLY A 72 -9.69 26.26 15.90
CA GLY A 72 -9.06 26.32 14.58
C GLY A 72 -7.55 26.56 14.64
N ALA A 73 -6.94 26.37 15.81
CA ALA A 73 -5.50 26.36 15.95
C ALA A 73 -4.96 25.11 15.22
N LEU A 74 -3.93 25.30 14.40
CA LEU A 74 -3.34 24.25 13.57
C LEU A 74 -1.95 23.89 14.11
N THR A 75 -1.64 22.61 14.11
CA THR A 75 -0.26 22.09 14.20
C THR A 75 0.08 21.35 12.92
N ASP A 76 1.29 21.55 12.44
CA ASP A 76 1.83 20.94 11.23
C ASP A 76 2.58 19.65 11.61
N GLU A 77 2.04 18.51 11.17
CA GLU A 77 2.69 17.20 11.34
C GLU A 77 3.53 16.80 10.10
N GLY A 78 3.45 17.60 9.03
CA GLY A 78 4.25 17.47 7.82
C GLY A 78 3.80 16.34 6.88
N PHE A 79 4.63 16.13 5.85
CA PHE A 79 4.44 15.08 4.84
C PHE A 79 5.30 13.84 5.11
N VAL A 80 6.57 14.05 5.47
CA VAL A 80 7.59 12.99 5.45
C VAL A 80 7.30 11.89 6.47
N LEU A 81 7.03 12.26 7.73
CA LEU A 81 6.82 11.27 8.79
C LEU A 81 5.58 10.41 8.53
N PRO A 82 4.39 10.99 8.22
CA PRO A 82 3.22 10.18 7.83
C PRO A 82 3.48 9.32 6.59
N MET A 83 4.19 9.84 5.58
CA MET A 83 4.54 9.09 4.38
C MET A 83 5.42 7.87 4.69
N LEU A 84 6.44 8.01 5.53
CA LEU A 84 7.31 6.91 5.93
C LEU A 84 6.57 5.83 6.73
N VAL A 85 5.65 6.23 7.61
CA VAL A 85 4.82 5.28 8.37
C VAL A 85 3.90 4.50 7.44
N LEU A 86 3.25 5.16 6.48
CA LEU A 86 2.42 4.50 5.48
C LEU A 86 3.24 3.57 4.59
N LEU A 87 4.42 4.00 4.14
CA LEU A 87 5.34 3.16 3.37
C LEU A 87 5.71 1.89 4.14
N ALA A 88 6.08 2.05 5.41
CA ALA A 88 6.40 0.93 6.28
C ALA A 88 5.20 -0.03 6.45
N ALA A 89 3.99 0.50 6.65
CA ALA A 89 2.77 -0.30 6.76
C ALA A 89 2.52 -1.13 5.50
N HIS A 90 2.66 -0.54 4.31
CA HIS A 90 2.50 -1.24 3.04
C HIS A 90 3.51 -2.37 2.85
N ILE A 91 4.78 -2.12 3.18
CA ILE A 91 5.84 -3.15 3.12
C ILE A 91 5.49 -4.31 4.07
N LEU A 92 5.05 -4.01 5.29
CA LEU A 92 4.66 -5.03 6.27
C LEU A 92 3.47 -5.86 5.78
N ILE A 93 2.42 -5.23 5.28
CA ILE A 93 1.24 -5.93 4.74
C ILE A 93 1.63 -6.82 3.56
N ALA A 94 2.37 -6.29 2.59
CA ALA A 94 2.82 -7.06 1.43
C ALA A 94 3.67 -8.26 1.85
N SER A 95 4.60 -8.06 2.79
CA SER A 95 5.44 -9.14 3.31
C SER A 95 4.60 -10.24 4.00
N ALA A 96 3.61 -9.86 4.80
CA ALA A 96 2.71 -10.79 5.48
C ALA A 96 1.87 -11.61 4.49
N VAL A 97 1.35 -10.96 3.44
CA VAL A 97 0.61 -11.66 2.36
C VAL A 97 1.51 -12.67 1.65
N VAL A 98 2.74 -12.29 1.27
CA VAL A 98 3.64 -13.22 0.58
C VAL A 98 4.05 -14.38 1.49
N LEU A 99 4.33 -14.11 2.76
CA LEU A 99 4.69 -15.15 3.72
C LEU A 99 3.52 -16.12 3.95
N THR A 100 2.31 -15.62 4.15
CA THR A 100 1.11 -16.45 4.35
C THR A 100 0.78 -17.26 3.10
N ALA A 101 0.81 -16.65 1.91
CA ALA A 101 0.62 -17.36 0.64
C ALA A 101 1.71 -18.42 0.41
N GLY A 102 2.97 -18.10 0.69
CA GLY A 102 4.08 -19.04 0.58
C GLY A 102 4.00 -20.21 1.57
N LEU A 103 3.52 -19.95 2.79
CA LEU A 103 3.25 -21.01 3.77
C LEU A 103 2.05 -21.88 3.37
N TRP A 104 1.00 -21.27 2.81
CA TRP A 104 -0.19 -21.97 2.34
C TRP A 104 0.12 -22.88 1.14
N ALA A 105 0.84 -22.36 0.14
CA ALA A 105 1.28 -23.13 -1.03
C ALA A 105 2.20 -24.32 -0.66
N ARG A 106 2.99 -24.20 0.43
CA ARG A 106 3.78 -25.32 0.96
C ARG A 106 2.92 -26.40 1.62
N ARG A 107 1.80 -26.02 2.24
CA ARG A 107 0.87 -26.95 2.91
C ARG A 107 -0.10 -27.61 1.93
N HIS A 108 -0.42 -26.93 0.84
CA HIS A 108 -1.25 -27.44 -0.26
C HIS A 108 -0.45 -27.46 -1.55
N PRO A 109 0.50 -28.41 -1.71
CA PRO A 109 1.12 -28.63 -3.00
C PRO A 109 0.02 -29.06 -3.96
N VAL A 110 -0.32 -28.21 -4.93
CA VAL A 110 -1.18 -28.60 -6.05
C VAL A 110 -0.51 -29.81 -6.69
N LYS A 111 -1.15 -30.98 -6.61
CA LYS A 111 -0.64 -32.16 -7.30
C LYS A 111 -0.71 -31.87 -8.79
N ALA A 112 0.37 -32.17 -9.51
CA ALA A 112 0.43 -31.97 -10.96
C ALA A 112 -0.70 -32.68 -11.72
N GLU A 113 -1.30 -33.72 -11.12
CA GLU A 113 -2.50 -34.40 -11.62
C GLU A 113 -3.73 -33.47 -11.69
N ASP A 114 -3.94 -32.55 -10.73
CA ASP A 114 -5.10 -31.65 -10.71
C ASP A 114 -4.98 -30.53 -11.76
N ALA A 115 -3.75 -30.09 -12.03
CA ALA A 115 -3.48 -29.10 -13.08
C ALA A 115 -3.66 -29.69 -14.49
N LEU A 116 -3.32 -30.97 -14.69
CA LEU A 116 -3.52 -31.65 -15.95
C LEU A 116 -5.02 -31.88 -16.23
N VAL A 117 -5.79 -32.30 -15.22
CA VAL A 117 -7.25 -32.52 -15.36
C VAL A 117 -7.97 -31.21 -15.71
N THR A 118 -7.66 -30.10 -15.03
CA THR A 118 -8.27 -28.79 -15.34
C THR A 118 -7.95 -28.33 -16.77
N THR A 119 -6.75 -28.63 -17.26
CA THR A 119 -6.33 -28.29 -18.64
C THR A 119 -7.01 -29.19 -19.68
N THR A 120 -7.32 -30.44 -19.30
CA THR A 120 -7.95 -31.42 -20.20
C THR A 120 -9.46 -31.16 -20.30
N ASP A 121 -10.14 -30.86 -19.20
CA ASP A 121 -11.57 -30.46 -19.22
C ASP A 121 -11.80 -29.20 -20.06
N GLY A 122 -10.99 -28.15 -19.85
CA GLY A 122 -11.12 -26.92 -20.63
C GLY A 122 -10.80 -27.09 -22.13
N ALA A 123 -10.02 -28.11 -22.50
CA ALA A 123 -9.74 -28.44 -23.89
C ALA A 123 -10.86 -29.27 -24.55
N VAL A 124 -11.59 -30.07 -23.78
CA VAL A 124 -12.76 -30.83 -24.26
C VAL A 124 -13.94 -29.87 -24.52
N ASP A 125 -14.19 -28.91 -23.62
CA ASP A 125 -15.24 -27.90 -23.79
C ASP A 125 -15.03 -26.99 -25.01
N ALA A 126 -13.77 -26.75 -25.39
CA ALA A 126 -13.42 -25.93 -26.56
C ALA A 126 -13.59 -26.64 -27.91
N LEU A 127 -13.80 -27.97 -27.91
CA LEU A 127 -13.98 -28.79 -29.11
C LEU A 127 -15.46 -29.18 -29.36
N GLU A 128 -16.36 -28.87 -28.42
CA GLU A 128 -17.81 -29.09 -28.55
C GLU A 128 -18.60 -27.90 -29.13
N TYR A 129 -17.92 -26.84 -29.59
CA TYR A 129 -18.52 -25.69 -30.31
C TYR A 129 -18.10 -25.59 -31.77
#